data_AF-A0A257VSZ3-F1
#
_entry.id   AF-A0A257VSZ3-F1
#
_cell.length_a   1.000
_cell.length_b   1.000
_cell.length_c   1.000
_cell.angle_alpha   90.00
_cell.angle_beta   90.00
_cell.angle_gamma   90.00
#
_symmetry.space_group_name_H-M   'P 1'
#
loop_
_entity.id
_entity.type
_entity.pdbx_description
1 polymer ?
#
loop_
_entity_poly.entity_id
_entity_poly.type
_entity_poly.pdbx_seq_one_letter_code
_entity_poly.pdbx_strand_id
1 'polypeptide(L)'
;MARIDLCFVWHMHQPFYKDLVTGEYKLPWTRLHGLKDYYGMVQVLAEFPTIRQTFNLVPSMVAQLDEYASGTAQDSFLRLALKPAEELTDFEQQFILRYFFQANVGRMVYRYPRYGELYELNAKAGRFFGTQDYRDLQVLSQIAWFDEIFLATDPEIKALVEKGRGFSLADQKLMGRKQLEILGHVVPVYEKFAAAGQIEVSTTPYYH
;
A
#
# COMPACT_ATOMS: atom_id res chain seq x y z
N MET A 1 -29.32 -33.86 5.40
CA MET A 1 -27.90 -33.48 5.56
C MET A 1 -27.76 -32.61 6.80
N ALA A 2 -26.70 -32.77 7.58
CA ALA A 2 -26.42 -31.89 8.72
C ALA A 2 -26.00 -30.50 8.19
N ARG A 3 -26.52 -29.44 8.82
CA ARG A 3 -26.12 -28.06 8.54
C ARG A 3 -24.78 -27.79 9.24
N ILE A 4 -23.81 -27.25 8.51
CA ILE A 4 -22.53 -26.78 9.03
C ILE A 4 -22.55 -25.26 8.93
N ASP A 5 -22.39 -24.58 10.06
CA ASP A 5 -22.18 -23.13 10.08
C ASP A 5 -20.67 -22.86 10.09
N LEU A 6 -20.18 -22.09 9.11
CA LEU A 6 -18.77 -21.74 8.95
C LEU A 6 -18.60 -20.23 9.20
N CYS A 7 -17.65 -19.87 10.06
CA CYS A 7 -17.32 -18.48 10.38
C CYS A 7 -15.84 -18.22 10.08
N PHE A 8 -15.58 -17.27 9.18
CA PHE A 8 -14.24 -16.72 8.97
C PHE A 8 -14.06 -15.48 9.82
N VAL A 9 -12.96 -15.45 10.58
CA VAL A 9 -12.55 -14.29 11.38
C VAL A 9 -11.20 -13.81 10.86
N TRP A 10 -11.21 -12.69 10.15
CA TRP A 10 -10.00 -12.04 9.66
C TRP A 10 -9.48 -11.08 10.70
N HIS A 11 -8.27 -11.31 11.19
CA HIS A 11 -7.64 -10.44 12.15
C HIS A 11 -6.69 -9.47 11.46
N MET A 12 -7.12 -8.21 11.32
CA MET A 12 -6.36 -7.14 10.67
C MET A 12 -5.51 -6.42 11.71
N HIS A 13 -4.20 -6.60 11.60
CA HIS A 13 -3.23 -6.03 12.52
C HIS A 13 -2.00 -5.49 11.78
N GLN A 14 -1.55 -4.32 12.23
CA GLN A 14 -0.19 -3.83 12.06
C GLN A 14 0.28 -3.25 13.39
N PRO A 15 1.56 -3.43 13.77
CA PRO A 15 2.15 -2.71 14.88
C PRO A 15 1.95 -1.20 14.78
N PHE A 16 2.03 -0.53 15.93
CA PHE A 16 2.06 0.92 15.95
C PHE A 16 3.47 1.43 15.60
N TYR A 17 3.63 2.01 14.42
CA TYR A 17 4.94 2.40 13.89
C TYR A 17 5.31 3.87 14.15
N LYS A 18 4.40 4.67 14.71
CA LYS A 18 4.64 6.10 14.97
C LYS A 18 5.51 6.26 16.22
N ASP A 19 6.64 6.93 16.03
CA ASP A 19 7.44 7.43 17.14
C ASP A 19 6.72 8.64 17.75
N LEU A 20 6.28 8.52 19.00
CA LEU A 20 5.52 9.57 19.67
C LEU A 20 6.38 10.78 20.07
N VAL A 21 7.71 10.67 20.06
CA VAL A 21 8.62 11.79 20.32
C VAL A 21 8.78 12.63 19.06
N THR A 22 9.03 11.99 17.91
CA THR A 22 9.28 12.70 16.65
C THR A 22 8.01 12.94 15.83
N GLY A 23 6.95 12.19 16.08
CA GLY A 23 5.73 12.17 15.27
C GLY A 23 5.86 11.41 13.94
N GLU A 24 6.99 10.74 13.69
CA GLU A 24 7.31 10.09 12.41
C GLU A 24 7.06 8.58 12.46
N TYR A 25 6.48 8.04 11.39
CA TYR A 25 6.36 6.62 11.15
C TYR A 25 7.71 6.01 10.76
N LYS A 26 8.16 5.02 11.54
CA LYS A 26 9.45 4.34 11.31
C LYS A 26 9.40 3.28 10.21
N LEU A 27 8.22 2.76 9.90
CA LEU A 27 8.00 1.76 8.85
C LEU A 27 6.69 2.02 8.12
N PRO A 28 6.60 1.70 6.81
CA PRO A 28 5.47 2.07 5.96
C PRO A 28 4.36 1.02 5.95
N TRP A 29 4.44 -0.04 6.76
CA TRP A 29 3.64 -1.25 6.56
C TRP A 29 2.14 -1.02 6.68
N THR A 30 1.68 -0.18 7.61
CA THR A 30 0.26 0.17 7.71
C THR A 30 -0.26 0.84 6.43
N ARG A 31 0.54 1.74 5.84
CA ARG A 31 0.22 2.36 4.55
C ARG A 31 0.22 1.33 3.43
N LEU A 32 1.29 0.54 3.28
CA LEU A 32 1.43 -0.39 2.17
C LEU A 32 0.36 -1.50 2.18
N HIS A 33 0.03 -2.05 3.34
CA HIS A 33 -1.08 -3.02 3.47
C HIS A 33 -2.45 -2.36 3.35
N GLY A 34 -2.60 -1.09 3.76
CA GLY A 34 -3.81 -0.31 3.51
C GLY A 34 -4.12 -0.13 2.02
N LEU A 35 -3.08 0.05 1.20
CA LEU A 35 -3.22 0.16 -0.26
C LEU A 35 -3.60 -1.16 -0.92
N LYS A 36 -3.26 -2.30 -0.29
CA LYS A 36 -3.27 -3.62 -0.93
C LYS A 36 -4.36 -4.55 -0.46
N ASP A 37 -4.63 -4.60 0.85
CA ASP A 37 -5.33 -5.73 1.46
C ASP A 37 -6.65 -5.30 2.12
N TYR A 38 -6.66 -4.16 2.83
CA TYR A 38 -7.79 -3.84 3.72
C TYR A 38 -9.08 -3.46 2.98
N TYR A 39 -8.99 -2.77 1.84
CA TYR A 39 -10.16 -2.42 1.06
C TYR A 39 -10.71 -3.62 0.27
N GLY A 40 -9.87 -4.26 -0.55
CA GLY A 40 -10.29 -5.31 -1.47
C GLY A 40 -10.87 -6.54 -0.79
N MET A 41 -10.33 -6.93 0.38
CA MET A 41 -10.84 -8.07 1.15
C MET A 41 -12.29 -7.90 1.62
N VAL A 42 -12.76 -6.67 1.83
CA VAL A 42 -14.17 -6.40 2.14
C VAL A 42 -14.95 -6.21 0.85
N GLN A 43 -14.43 -5.40 -0.08
CA GLN A 43 -15.16 -5.02 -1.28
C GLN A 43 -15.51 -6.23 -2.17
N VAL A 44 -14.69 -7.28 -2.18
CA VAL A 44 -14.97 -8.53 -2.92
C VAL A 44 -16.28 -9.20 -2.50
N LEU A 45 -16.77 -8.96 -1.28
CA LEU A 45 -18.05 -9.48 -0.80
C LEU A 45 -19.26 -8.95 -1.59
N ALA A 46 -19.12 -7.83 -2.32
CA ALA A 46 -20.18 -7.33 -3.20
C ALA A 46 -20.54 -8.34 -4.30
N GLU A 47 -19.58 -9.16 -4.73
CA GLU A 47 -19.80 -10.22 -5.73
C GLU A 47 -20.45 -11.48 -5.12
N PHE A 48 -20.44 -11.61 -3.79
CA PHE A 48 -20.93 -12.77 -3.05
C PHE A 48 -21.91 -12.36 -1.94
N PRO A 49 -23.10 -11.82 -2.29
CA PRO A 49 -24.03 -11.18 -1.33
C PRO A 49 -24.55 -12.10 -0.23
N THR A 50 -24.49 -13.43 -0.42
CA THR A 50 -24.92 -14.42 0.58
C THR A 50 -23.84 -14.78 1.58
N ILE A 51 -22.57 -14.46 1.30
CA ILE A 51 -21.43 -14.76 2.17
C ILE A 51 -21.31 -13.67 3.23
N ARG A 52 -21.13 -14.10 4.48
CA ARG A 52 -20.89 -13.23 5.64
C ARG A 52 -19.52 -13.51 6.23
N GLN A 53 -18.85 -12.49 6.72
CA GLN A 53 -17.51 -12.60 7.30
C GLN A 53 -17.36 -11.70 8.53
N THR A 54 -16.47 -12.07 9.44
CA THR A 54 -16.12 -11.23 10.59
C THR A 54 -14.73 -10.66 10.40
N PHE A 55 -14.57 -9.37 10.65
CA PHE A 55 -13.28 -8.68 10.63
C PHE A 55 -12.99 -8.12 12.02
N ASN A 56 -11.82 -8.45 12.56
CA ASN A 56 -11.29 -7.79 13.75
C ASN A 56 -10.32 -6.69 13.32
N LEU A 57 -10.59 -5.46 13.74
CA LEU A 57 -9.75 -4.29 13.42
C LEU A 57 -9.04 -3.80 14.68
N VAL A 58 -7.70 -3.81 14.66
CA VAL A 58 -6.89 -3.28 15.76
C VAL A 58 -6.95 -1.75 15.77
N PRO A 59 -7.31 -1.10 16.90
CA PRO A 59 -7.49 0.35 16.95
C PRO A 59 -6.24 1.14 16.54
N SER A 60 -5.05 0.73 17.00
CA SER A 60 -3.79 1.39 16.61
C SER A 60 -3.46 1.26 15.12
N MET A 61 -3.92 0.21 14.43
CA MET A 61 -3.79 0.12 12.96
C MET A 61 -4.72 1.14 12.29
N VAL A 62 -5.98 1.21 12.73
CA VAL A 62 -6.98 2.15 12.18
C VAL A 62 -6.55 3.60 12.36
N ALA A 63 -6.07 3.98 13.55
CA ALA A 63 -5.58 5.33 13.82
C ALA A 63 -4.44 5.76 12.87
N GLN A 64 -3.55 4.82 12.51
CA GLN A 64 -2.47 5.12 11.55
C GLN A 64 -3.02 5.26 10.12
N LEU A 65 -3.98 4.42 9.71
CA LEU A 65 -4.64 4.54 8.41
C LEU A 65 -5.33 5.90 8.27
N ASP A 66 -5.99 6.40 9.31
CA ASP A 66 -6.65 7.71 9.31
C ASP A 66 -5.64 8.87 9.14
N GLU A 67 -4.48 8.80 9.79
CA GLU A 67 -3.42 9.79 9.60
C GLU A 67 -2.87 9.78 8.16
N TYR A 68 -2.70 8.60 7.56
CA TYR A 68 -2.29 8.52 6.16
C TYR A 68 -3.39 9.02 5.22
N ALA A 69 -4.64 8.60 5.41
CA ALA A 69 -5.77 9.01 4.58
C ALA A 69 -6.02 10.53 4.62
N SER A 70 -5.81 11.16 5.79
CA SER A 70 -5.88 12.61 5.96
C SER A 70 -4.65 13.38 5.44
N GLY A 71 -3.58 12.67 5.04
CA GLY A 71 -2.33 13.28 4.60
C GLY A 71 -1.52 13.92 5.72
N THR A 72 -1.81 13.61 6.99
CA THR A 72 -1.11 14.16 8.16
C THR A 72 0.05 13.29 8.63
N ALA A 73 0.09 12.03 8.21
CA ALA A 73 1.16 11.09 8.51
C ALA A 73 2.53 11.57 7.98
N GLN A 74 3.55 11.52 8.84
CA GLN A 74 4.93 11.79 8.46
C GLN A 74 5.67 10.45 8.29
N ASP A 75 6.01 10.10 7.05
CA ASP A 75 6.65 8.84 6.67
C ASP A 75 7.82 9.13 5.73
N SER A 76 9.05 8.86 6.17
CA SER A 76 10.23 9.04 5.31
C SER A 76 10.20 8.17 4.06
N PHE A 77 9.55 7.00 4.08
CA PHE A 77 9.41 6.16 2.89
C PHE A 77 8.49 6.84 1.86
N LEU A 78 7.33 7.35 2.29
CA LEU A 78 6.42 8.09 1.39
C LEU A 78 7.05 9.39 0.90
N ARG A 79 7.70 10.15 1.79
CA ARG A 79 8.43 11.38 1.44
C ARG A 79 9.45 11.10 0.34
N LEU A 80 10.26 10.05 0.51
CA LEU A 80 11.25 9.66 -0.48
C LEU A 80 10.64 9.05 -1.74
N ALA A 81 9.46 8.43 -1.68
CA ALA A 81 8.75 7.98 -2.88
C ALA A 81 8.21 9.14 -3.72
N LEU A 82 7.97 10.31 -3.11
CA LEU A 82 7.40 11.49 -3.78
C LEU A 82 8.42 12.60 -4.07
N LYS A 83 9.63 12.52 -3.51
CA LYS A 83 10.69 13.50 -3.77
C LYS A 83 11.17 13.39 -5.23
N PRO A 84 11.34 14.52 -5.96
CA PRO A 84 11.93 14.48 -7.31
C PRO A 84 13.27 13.76 -7.29
N ALA A 85 13.46 12.81 -8.20
CA ALA A 85 14.66 11.98 -8.26
C ALA A 85 15.96 12.80 -8.45
N GLU A 86 15.86 13.95 -9.13
CA GLU A 86 16.95 14.91 -9.33
C GLU A 86 17.49 15.52 -8.03
N GLU A 87 16.66 15.57 -6.98
CA GLU A 87 16.97 16.24 -5.73
C GLU A 87 17.40 15.24 -4.63
N LEU A 88 17.47 13.96 -4.95
CA LEU A 88 17.88 12.91 -4.01
C LEU A 88 19.37 13.06 -3.68
N THR A 89 19.65 13.20 -2.39
CA THR A 89 21.03 13.11 -1.88
C THR A 89 21.53 11.66 -1.94
N ASP A 90 22.86 11.47 -1.88
CA ASP A 90 23.47 10.14 -1.88
C ASP A 90 22.92 9.23 -0.75
N PHE A 91 22.66 9.80 0.43
CA PHE A 91 22.07 9.07 1.55
C PHE A 91 20.64 8.61 1.26
N GLU A 92 19.83 9.47 0.65
CA GLU A 92 18.44 9.13 0.28
C GLU A 92 18.39 8.12 -0.87
N GLN A 93 19.33 8.22 -1.82
CA GLN A 93 19.52 7.23 -2.87
C GLN A 93 19.82 5.85 -2.29
N GLN A 94 20.76 5.76 -1.33
CA GLN A 94 21.06 4.51 -0.63
C GLN A 94 19.87 3.97 0.16
N PHE A 95 19.10 4.85 0.80
CA PHE A 95 17.87 4.47 1.48
C PHE A 95 16.88 3.81 0.51
N ILE A 96 16.61 4.46 -0.63
CA ILE A 96 15.69 3.93 -1.65
C ILE A 96 16.17 2.55 -2.13
N LEU A 97 17.44 2.40 -2.49
CA LEU A 97 17.99 1.12 -2.97
C LEU A 97 17.94 0.01 -1.91
N ARG A 98 18.02 0.37 -0.63
CA ARG A 98 17.92 -0.58 0.48
C ARG A 98 16.49 -1.05 0.74
N TYR A 99 15.51 -0.15 0.63
CA TYR A 99 14.17 -0.38 1.16
C TYR A 99 13.08 -0.53 0.10
N PHE A 100 13.25 0.02 -1.10
CA PHE A 100 12.16 0.05 -2.10
C PHE A 100 12.00 -1.28 -2.84
N PHE A 101 12.80 -2.30 -2.52
CA PHE A 101 12.68 -3.67 -3.04
C PHE A 101 12.11 -4.66 -2.00
N GLN A 102 11.55 -4.20 -0.88
CA GLN A 102 11.01 -5.07 0.18
C GLN A 102 9.64 -5.70 -0.15
N ALA A 103 9.12 -5.50 -1.36
CA ALA A 103 7.97 -6.25 -1.86
C ALA A 103 8.35 -7.71 -2.17
N ASN A 104 7.37 -8.62 -2.22
CA ASN A 104 7.66 -10.01 -2.58
C ASN A 104 8.24 -10.08 -3.99
N VAL A 105 9.47 -10.58 -4.12
CA VAL A 105 10.22 -10.55 -5.39
C VAL A 105 9.48 -11.31 -6.50
N GLY A 106 9.03 -12.54 -6.20
CA GLY A 106 8.36 -13.40 -7.19
C GLY A 106 6.99 -12.88 -7.63
N ARG A 107 6.17 -12.39 -6.70
CA ARG A 107 4.76 -12.06 -6.96
C ARG A 107 4.49 -10.59 -7.23
N MET A 108 5.35 -9.69 -6.75
CA MET A 108 5.12 -8.24 -6.81
C MET A 108 6.20 -7.53 -7.62
N VAL A 109 7.48 -7.86 -7.43
CA VAL A 109 8.57 -7.21 -8.17
C VAL A 109 8.57 -7.66 -9.63
N TYR A 110 8.63 -8.97 -9.90
CA TYR A 110 8.64 -9.50 -11.26
C TYR A 110 7.30 -9.39 -12.00
N ARG A 111 6.23 -8.96 -11.32
CA ARG A 111 4.97 -8.60 -11.99
C ARG A 111 5.16 -7.44 -12.98
N TYR A 112 6.08 -6.52 -12.68
CA TYR A 112 6.35 -5.35 -13.51
C TYR A 112 7.74 -5.49 -14.14
N PRO A 113 7.86 -5.62 -15.49
CA PRO A 113 9.15 -5.89 -16.15
C PRO A 113 10.25 -4.92 -15.72
N ARG A 114 9.95 -3.62 -15.71
CA ARG A 114 10.90 -2.58 -15.31
C ARG A 114 11.31 -2.67 -13.84
N TYR A 115 10.42 -3.06 -12.95
CA TYR A 115 10.75 -3.20 -11.53
C TYR A 115 11.69 -4.39 -11.31
N GLY A 116 11.46 -5.49 -12.02
CA GLY A 116 12.38 -6.63 -12.09
C GLY A 116 13.75 -6.25 -12.63
N GLU A 117 13.83 -5.47 -13.72
CA GLU A 117 15.11 -4.96 -14.24
C GLU A 117 15.89 -4.17 -13.18
N LEU A 118 15.20 -3.29 -12.45
CA LEU A 118 15.80 -2.46 -11.41
C LEU A 118 16.25 -3.29 -10.20
N TYR A 119 15.49 -4.33 -9.85
CA TYR A 119 15.88 -5.27 -8.79
C TYR A 119 17.17 -6.01 -9.15
N GLU A 120 17.25 -6.55 -10.37
CA GLU A 120 18.44 -7.22 -10.89
C GLU A 120 19.63 -6.26 -11.04
N LEU A 121 19.38 -5.00 -11.36
CA LEU A 121 20.40 -3.97 -11.42
C LEU A 121 20.98 -3.68 -10.03
N ASN A 122 20.12 -3.55 -9.01
CA ASN A 122 20.51 -3.29 -7.63
C ASN A 122 21.34 -4.44 -7.02
N ALA A 123 21.08 -5.69 -7.44
CA ALA A 123 21.85 -6.85 -7.00
C ALA A 123 23.26 -6.93 -7.59
N LYS A 124 23.55 -6.21 -8.70
CA LYS A 124 24.84 -6.27 -9.39
C LYS A 124 25.82 -5.23 -8.87
N ALA A 125 26.97 -5.69 -8.40
CA ALA A 125 28.05 -4.80 -7.96
C ALA A 125 28.54 -3.87 -9.09
N GLY A 126 28.81 -2.61 -8.75
CA GLY A 126 29.44 -1.63 -9.65
C GLY A 126 28.54 -1.02 -10.71
N ARG A 127 27.21 -1.18 -10.60
CA ARG A 127 26.24 -0.51 -11.48
C ARG A 127 25.66 0.74 -10.79
N PHE A 128 25.44 1.78 -11.59
CA PHE A 128 24.92 3.06 -11.14
C PHE A 128 23.45 3.22 -11.55
N PHE A 129 22.64 3.74 -10.64
CA PHE A 129 21.28 4.18 -10.93
C PHE A 129 21.33 5.63 -11.41
N GLY A 130 20.76 5.89 -12.57
CA GLY A 130 20.49 7.26 -13.03
C GLY A 130 19.21 7.82 -12.42
N THR A 131 18.97 9.11 -12.62
CA THR A 131 17.75 9.80 -12.17
C THR A 131 16.46 9.09 -12.61
N GLN A 132 16.41 8.59 -13.85
CA GLN A 132 15.23 7.87 -14.34
C GLN A 132 15.05 6.50 -13.69
N ASP A 133 16.14 5.80 -13.33
CA ASP A 133 16.07 4.53 -12.61
C ASP A 133 15.46 4.73 -11.21
N TYR A 134 15.89 5.80 -10.50
CA TYR A 134 15.31 6.17 -9.21
C TYR A 134 13.84 6.52 -9.33
N ARG A 135 13.44 7.33 -10.31
CA ARG A 135 12.03 7.69 -10.47
C ARG A 135 11.16 6.50 -10.82
N ASP A 136 11.63 5.63 -11.72
CA ASP A 136 10.91 4.40 -12.05
C ASP A 136 10.77 3.51 -10.82
N LEU A 137 11.82 3.37 -10.01
CA LEU A 137 11.78 2.62 -8.75
C LEU A 137 10.82 3.25 -7.73
N GLN A 138 10.85 4.58 -7.59
CA GLN A 138 9.97 5.33 -6.68
C GLN A 138 8.51 5.13 -7.03
N VAL A 139 8.13 5.03 -8.30
CA VAL A 139 6.74 4.80 -8.71
C VAL A 139 6.37 3.32 -8.61
N LEU A 140 7.16 2.42 -9.18
CA LEU A 140 6.85 0.98 -9.26
C LEU A 140 6.84 0.31 -7.89
N SER A 141 7.72 0.72 -6.98
CA SER A 141 7.75 0.21 -5.60
C SER A 141 6.46 0.51 -4.82
N GLN A 142 5.69 1.52 -5.23
CA GLN A 142 4.42 1.88 -4.59
C GLN A 142 3.23 1.23 -5.31
N ILE A 143 3.18 1.31 -6.65
CA ILE A 143 2.11 0.67 -7.46
C ILE A 143 2.04 -0.83 -7.20
N ALA A 144 3.18 -1.48 -6.92
CA ALA A 144 3.21 -2.90 -6.57
C ALA A 144 2.34 -3.28 -5.36
N TRP A 145 1.98 -2.32 -4.51
CA TRP A 145 1.12 -2.50 -3.34
C TRP A 145 -0.33 -2.08 -3.58
N PHE A 146 -0.74 -1.69 -4.78
CA PHE A 146 -2.14 -1.33 -5.01
C PHE A 146 -2.99 -2.60 -5.16
N ASP A 147 -4.16 -2.60 -4.52
CA ASP A 147 -5.14 -3.69 -4.62
C ASP A 147 -5.61 -3.93 -6.06
N GLU A 148 -5.91 -5.20 -6.39
CA GLU A 148 -6.32 -5.61 -7.73
C GLU A 148 -7.56 -4.88 -8.24
N ILE A 149 -8.48 -4.49 -7.37
CA ILE A 149 -9.68 -3.75 -7.75
C ILE A 149 -9.29 -2.40 -8.34
N PHE A 150 -8.38 -1.66 -7.71
CA PHE A 150 -7.93 -0.37 -8.22
C PHE A 150 -7.10 -0.53 -9.50
N LEU A 151 -6.22 -1.54 -9.55
CA LEU A 151 -5.49 -1.88 -10.78
C LEU A 151 -6.42 -2.21 -11.96
N ALA A 152 -7.58 -2.82 -11.68
CA ALA A 152 -8.55 -3.27 -12.68
C ALA A 152 -9.68 -2.27 -12.98
N THR A 153 -9.90 -1.25 -12.16
CA THR A 153 -11.06 -0.33 -12.33
C THR A 153 -10.69 1.13 -12.46
N ASP A 154 -9.56 1.57 -11.89
CA ASP A 154 -9.17 2.97 -11.90
C ASP A 154 -8.38 3.34 -13.18
N PRO A 155 -8.87 4.27 -14.01
CA PRO A 155 -8.24 4.58 -15.29
C PRO A 155 -6.88 5.27 -15.15
N GLU A 156 -6.66 6.08 -14.11
CA GLU A 156 -5.39 6.76 -13.89
C GLU A 156 -4.31 5.78 -13.42
N ILE A 157 -4.66 4.85 -12.53
CA ILE A 157 -3.76 3.79 -12.07
C ILE A 157 -3.42 2.84 -13.20
N LYS A 158 -4.41 2.43 -14.01
CA LYS A 158 -4.16 1.62 -15.22
C LYS A 158 -3.17 2.28 -16.16
N ALA A 159 -3.34 3.57 -16.43
CA ALA A 159 -2.42 4.30 -17.30
C ALA A 159 -0.98 4.28 -16.75
N LEU A 160 -0.78 4.37 -15.43
CA LEU A 160 0.55 4.23 -14.82
C LEU A 160 1.12 2.82 -15.00
N VAL A 161 0.30 1.78 -14.80
CA VAL A 161 0.72 0.38 -14.99
C VAL A 161 1.09 0.10 -16.44
N GLU A 162 0.25 0.52 -17.38
CA GLU A 162 0.46 0.37 -18.83
C GLU A 162 1.71 1.11 -19.30
N LYS A 163 1.97 2.29 -18.74
CA LYS A 163 3.19 3.05 -19.01
C LYS A 163 4.44 2.26 -18.60
N GLY A 164 4.42 1.65 -17.41
CA GLY A 164 5.41 0.66 -16.94
C GLY A 164 6.84 1.15 -16.71
N ARG A 165 7.28 2.24 -17.35
CA ARG A 165 8.62 2.83 -17.23
C ARG A 165 8.64 4.28 -17.73
N GLY A 166 9.77 4.97 -17.53
CA GLY A 166 9.92 6.33 -18.03
C GLY A 166 8.94 7.29 -17.36
N PHE A 167 8.66 7.06 -16.08
CA PHE A 167 7.73 7.90 -15.32
C PHE A 167 8.24 9.34 -15.27
N SER A 168 7.31 10.27 -15.21
CA SER A 168 7.55 11.71 -15.07
C SER A 168 7.30 12.15 -13.63
N LEU A 169 7.70 13.37 -13.30
CA LEU A 169 7.33 13.97 -12.01
C LEU A 169 5.80 14.08 -11.83
N ALA A 170 5.05 14.25 -12.93
CA ALA A 170 3.59 14.27 -12.87
C ALA A 170 3.01 12.89 -12.51
N ASP A 171 3.59 11.82 -13.05
CA ASP A 171 3.19 10.43 -12.72
C ASP A 171 3.49 10.11 -11.25
N GLN A 172 4.64 10.54 -10.75
CA GLN A 172 5.02 10.39 -9.34
C GLN A 172 4.03 11.11 -8.41
N LYS A 173 3.64 12.34 -8.77
CA LYS A 173 2.61 13.10 -8.03
C LYS A 173 1.24 12.42 -8.12
N LEU A 174 0.86 11.92 -9.29
CA LEU A 174 -0.38 11.17 -9.48
C LEU A 174 -0.42 9.93 -8.58
N MET A 175 0.63 9.12 -8.59
CA MET A 175 0.79 7.95 -7.72
C MET A 175 0.60 8.32 -6.24
N GLY A 176 1.19 9.43 -5.77
CA GLY A 176 1.00 9.93 -4.41
C GLY A 176 -0.45 10.31 -4.10
N ARG A 177 -1.14 11.01 -5.01
CA ARG A 177 -2.56 11.35 -4.83
C ARG A 177 -3.45 10.11 -4.74
N LYS A 178 -3.22 9.12 -5.61
CA LYS A 178 -4.00 7.86 -5.61
C LYS A 178 -3.83 7.08 -4.31
N GLN A 179 -2.65 7.14 -3.68
CA GLN A 179 -2.47 6.50 -2.37
C GLN A 179 -3.40 7.10 -1.30
N LEU A 180 -3.50 8.43 -1.22
CA LEU A 180 -4.38 9.10 -0.25
C LEU A 180 -5.84 8.74 -0.50
N GLU A 181 -6.27 8.75 -1.77
CA GLU A 181 -7.62 8.38 -2.18
C GLU A 181 -7.96 6.93 -1.80
N ILE A 182 -7.09 5.98 -2.13
CA ILE A 182 -7.28 4.56 -1.80
C ILE A 182 -7.39 4.35 -0.29
N LEU A 183 -6.49 4.96 0.49
CA LEU A 183 -6.51 4.83 1.96
C LEU A 183 -7.79 5.45 2.55
N GLY A 184 -8.28 6.54 1.97
CA GLY A 184 -9.57 7.14 2.32
C GLY A 184 -10.78 6.26 2.09
N HIS A 185 -10.66 5.18 1.32
CA HIS A 185 -11.75 4.21 1.11
C HIS A 185 -11.74 3.05 2.11
N VAL A 186 -10.66 2.85 2.87
CA VAL A 186 -10.51 1.69 3.75
C VAL A 186 -11.58 1.69 4.83
N VAL A 187 -11.61 2.66 5.75
CA VAL A 187 -12.62 2.67 6.83
C VAL A 187 -14.07 2.70 6.29
N PRO A 188 -14.42 3.55 5.31
CA PRO A 188 -15.79 3.61 4.79
C PRO A 188 -16.32 2.30 4.19
N VAL A 189 -15.45 1.45 3.60
CA VAL A 189 -15.93 0.16 3.07
C VAL A 189 -16.35 -0.79 4.18
N TYR A 190 -15.64 -0.82 5.32
CA TYR A 190 -16.06 -1.62 6.47
C TYR A 190 -17.37 -1.11 7.05
N GLU A 191 -17.53 0.21 7.21
CA GLU A 191 -18.78 0.82 7.71
C GLU A 191 -19.97 0.46 6.82
N LYS A 192 -19.81 0.58 5.50
CA LYS A 192 -20.85 0.24 4.52
C LYS A 192 -21.31 -1.21 4.63
N PHE A 193 -20.38 -2.17 4.65
CA PHE A 193 -20.73 -3.58 4.68
C PHE A 193 -21.23 -4.04 6.05
N ALA A 194 -20.78 -3.39 7.14
CA ALA A 194 -21.29 -3.62 8.49
C ALA A 194 -22.74 -3.11 8.61
N ALA A 195 -23.03 -1.92 8.10
CA ALA A 195 -24.39 -1.37 8.07
C ALA A 195 -25.36 -2.22 7.24
N ALA A 196 -24.87 -2.85 6.16
CA ALA A 196 -25.64 -3.80 5.37
C ALA A 196 -25.83 -5.18 6.04
N GLY A 197 -25.17 -5.44 7.18
CA GLY A 197 -25.20 -6.71 7.90
C GLY A 197 -24.48 -7.86 7.19
N GLN A 198 -23.64 -7.55 6.19
CA GLN A 198 -22.87 -8.56 5.46
C GLN A 198 -21.56 -8.90 6.18
N ILE A 199 -21.00 -7.95 6.93
CA ILE A 199 -19.88 -8.21 7.83
C ILE A 199 -20.23 -7.89 9.28
N GLU A 200 -19.55 -8.57 10.19
CA GLU A 200 -19.45 -8.17 11.59
C GLU A 200 -18.06 -7.56 11.84
N VAL A 201 -18.01 -6.45 12.56
CA VAL A 201 -16.74 -5.82 12.97
C VAL A 201 -16.54 -6.04 14.46
N SER A 202 -15.38 -6.59 14.82
CA SER A 202 -14.91 -6.70 16.20
C SER A 202 -13.63 -5.88 16.39
N THR A 203 -13.23 -5.67 17.63
CA THR A 203 -12.01 -4.93 17.98
C THR A 203 -11.20 -5.67 19.05
N THR A 204 -10.01 -5.17 19.36
CA THR A 204 -9.07 -5.70 20.37
C THR A 204 -8.52 -4.52 21.17
N PRO A 205 -7.74 -4.70 22.26
CA PRO A 205 -7.11 -3.58 22.95
C PRO A 205 -6.24 -2.75 21.99
N TYR A 206 -5.99 -1.50 22.38
CA TYR A 206 -5.52 -0.48 21.44
C TYR A 206 -4.26 -0.90 20.66
N TYR A 207 -3.29 -1.54 21.32
CA TYR A 207 -1.99 -1.94 20.74
C TYR A 207 -1.89 -3.42 20.38
N HIS A 208 -3.02 -4.11 20.11
CA HIS A 208 -3.13 -5.57 20.09
C HIS A 208 -3.17 -6.15 21.52
#